data_AF-A0A090WP40-F1
#
_entry.id   AF-A0A090WP40-F1
#
_cell.length_a   1.000
_cell.length_b   1.000
_cell.length_c   1.000
_cell.angle_alpha   90.00
_cell.angle_beta   90.00
_cell.angle_gamma   90.00
#
_symmetry.space_group_name_H-M   'P 1'
#
loop_
_entity.id
_entity.type
_entity.pdbx_description
1 polymer ?
#
loop_
_entity_poly.entity_id
_entity_poly.type
_entity_poly.pdbx_seq_one_letter_code
_entity_poly.pdbx_strand_id
1 'polypeptide(L)'
;MIKNYWNKGKKQKTVTVIGFLVLLILLFVLRDDYQPALLFVRKYIFVILLSAVVLFFGLRKFRNSVSTGGRLGMLVVLIIFFGILYVVGWQFKMYEYMKTYNVYNNLNRIEINELPLTQNERIQPMRNVYSMANESVGETKDVSLPHLVRVGTENKWTMAIQPTEKYRWQGMTDNTEEVFAVSSTTPFPRFSSENRIPVTFSIGESLKFSRNTYNAVVQRFNIFQLFTMEPSDTYYMKNDAGKWVEVVSLIKWKGFLFPYPTYGGVMVIDSGEHDFNDYIERILIGKGTYISAEEMKNHPYLIGQNTLAEKVSRLQAESLKFLGGFSDPLPWNMETAVKIPNLADDQNKQPFVTDFDFSDTNTNAYSGLYHWFGLEPVGNERTSYRIVFLCLQMVVMLFIITIMHLKNKVMPEFLLCL
;
A
#
# COMPACT_ATOMS: atom_id res chain seq x y z
N MET A 1 -3.02 -21.77 -38.00
CA MET A 1 -1.54 -21.56 -37.97
C MET A 1 -0.75 -22.74 -37.38
N ILE A 2 -1.23 -23.47 -36.37
CA ILE A 2 -0.48 -24.60 -35.74
C ILE A 2 -0.30 -25.83 -36.65
N LYS A 3 -1.20 -26.09 -37.61
CA LYS A 3 -1.10 -27.27 -38.50
C LYS A 3 0.06 -27.19 -39.52
N ASN A 4 0.47 -25.99 -39.94
CA ASN A 4 1.61 -25.81 -40.86
C ASN A 4 2.98 -25.82 -40.14
N TYR A 5 2.98 -25.84 -38.80
CA TYR A 5 4.19 -25.84 -37.95
C TYR A 5 4.93 -27.18 -37.99
N TRP A 6 4.18 -28.29 -38.13
CA TRP A 6 4.74 -29.63 -38.11
C TRP A 6 5.38 -30.07 -39.44
N ASN A 7 5.21 -29.30 -40.52
CA ASN A 7 5.78 -29.59 -41.85
C ASN A 7 7.11 -28.87 -42.15
N LYS A 8 7.70 -28.15 -41.18
CA LYS A 8 9.00 -27.46 -41.36
C LYS A 8 10.20 -28.32 -40.91
N GLY A 9 11.36 -28.11 -41.53
CA GLY A 9 12.58 -28.88 -41.31
C GLY A 9 13.08 -28.87 -39.85
N LYS A 10 13.73 -29.96 -39.42
CA LYS A 10 14.17 -30.23 -38.03
C LYS A 10 14.91 -29.04 -37.38
N LYS A 11 15.79 -28.35 -38.12
CA LYS A 11 16.56 -27.19 -37.63
C LYS A 11 15.68 -25.99 -37.24
N GLN A 12 14.64 -25.67 -38.02
CA GLN A 12 13.75 -24.53 -37.73
C GLN A 12 12.86 -24.78 -36.50
N LYS A 13 12.45 -26.04 -36.29
CA LYS A 13 11.74 -26.44 -35.08
C LYS A 13 12.62 -26.27 -33.84
N THR A 14 13.86 -26.72 -33.88
CA THR A 14 14.81 -26.56 -32.77
C THR A 14 15.05 -25.08 -32.41
N VAL A 15 15.31 -24.22 -33.39
CA VAL A 15 15.51 -22.77 -33.14
C VAL A 15 14.27 -22.13 -32.53
N THR A 16 13.07 -22.49 -33.00
CA THR A 16 11.82 -21.93 -32.46
C THR A 16 11.58 -22.38 -31.02
N VAL A 17 11.85 -23.65 -30.70
CA VAL A 17 11.73 -24.19 -29.34
C VAL A 17 12.73 -23.53 -28.41
N ILE A 18 14.00 -23.40 -28.82
CA ILE A 18 15.03 -22.70 -28.03
C ILE A 18 14.64 -21.23 -27.84
N GLY A 19 14.23 -20.54 -28.90
CA GLY A 19 13.79 -19.15 -28.82
C GLY A 19 12.59 -18.95 -27.88
N PHE A 20 11.61 -19.86 -27.93
CA PHE A 20 10.48 -19.85 -27.01
C PHE A 20 10.90 -20.11 -25.56
N LEU A 21 11.83 -21.03 -25.33
CA LEU A 21 12.36 -21.32 -23.99
C LEU A 21 13.14 -20.12 -23.42
N VAL A 22 13.97 -19.47 -24.25
CA VAL A 22 14.66 -18.22 -23.89
C VAL A 22 13.65 -17.11 -23.56
N LEU A 23 12.59 -16.97 -24.36
CA LEU A 23 11.51 -16.00 -24.09
C LEU A 23 10.80 -16.30 -22.76
N LEU A 24 10.51 -17.56 -22.44
CA LEU A 24 9.90 -17.95 -21.17
C LEU A 24 10.82 -17.66 -19.98
N ILE A 25 12.12 -17.96 -20.10
CA ILE A 25 13.11 -17.62 -19.05
C ILE A 25 13.16 -16.09 -18.88
N LEU A 26 13.20 -15.33 -19.96
CA LEU A 26 13.26 -13.87 -19.90
C LEU A 26 11.99 -13.27 -19.28
N LEU A 27 10.81 -13.79 -19.63
CA LEU A 27 9.53 -13.43 -18.98
C LEU A 27 9.50 -13.82 -17.50
N PHE A 28 10.22 -14.86 -17.09
CA PHE A 28 10.25 -15.25 -15.69
C PHE A 28 11.21 -14.37 -14.87
N VAL A 29 12.39 -14.07 -15.43
CA VAL A 29 13.43 -13.25 -14.77
C VAL A 29 13.03 -11.77 -14.70
N LEU A 30 12.39 -11.22 -15.73
CA LEU A 30 12.01 -9.79 -15.80
C LEU A 30 10.62 -9.51 -15.22
N ARG A 31 10.12 -10.36 -14.31
CA ARG A 31 8.75 -10.22 -13.80
C ARG A 31 8.52 -8.97 -12.96
N ASP A 32 9.53 -8.51 -12.27
CA ASP A 32 9.52 -7.25 -11.54
C ASP A 32 9.37 -6.05 -12.48
N ASP A 33 9.95 -6.10 -13.69
CA ASP A 33 9.88 -5.00 -14.66
C ASP A 33 8.49 -4.85 -15.30
N TYR A 34 7.78 -5.95 -15.62
CA TYR A 34 6.46 -5.86 -16.26
C TYR A 34 5.28 -5.95 -15.30
N GLN A 35 5.48 -6.36 -14.04
CA GLN A 35 4.39 -6.41 -13.05
C GLN A 35 3.65 -5.07 -12.87
N PRO A 36 4.31 -3.90 -12.88
CA PRO A 36 3.61 -2.62 -12.85
C PRO A 36 2.62 -2.44 -14.00
N ALA A 37 2.96 -2.94 -15.20
CA ALA A 37 2.07 -2.91 -16.35
C ALA A 37 0.88 -3.87 -16.17
N LEU A 38 1.09 -5.06 -15.59
CA LEU A 38 0.00 -5.98 -15.26
C LEU A 38 -0.96 -5.39 -14.22
N LEU A 39 -0.41 -4.73 -13.19
CA LEU A 39 -1.20 -4.01 -12.20
C LEU A 39 -1.94 -2.82 -12.81
N PHE A 40 -1.35 -2.11 -13.76
CA PHE A 40 -2.04 -1.06 -14.50
C PHE A 40 -3.26 -1.62 -15.25
N VAL A 41 -3.07 -2.73 -15.97
CA VAL A 41 -4.18 -3.43 -16.65
C VAL A 41 -5.24 -3.87 -15.64
N ARG A 42 -4.82 -4.44 -14.51
CA ARG A 42 -5.73 -4.84 -13.43
C ARG A 42 -6.54 -3.66 -12.95
N LYS A 43 -5.89 -2.55 -12.56
CA LYS A 43 -6.51 -1.32 -12.05
C LYS A 43 -7.51 -0.80 -13.09
N TYR A 44 -7.08 -0.55 -14.32
CA TYR A 44 -7.92 0.12 -15.33
C TYR A 44 -8.70 -0.83 -16.23
N ILE A 45 -8.93 -2.09 -15.83
CA ILE A 45 -9.51 -3.12 -16.68
C ILE A 45 -10.85 -2.72 -17.29
N PHE A 46 -11.72 -2.05 -16.53
CA PHE A 46 -13.01 -1.57 -17.05
C PHE A 46 -12.84 -0.54 -18.16
N VAL A 47 -11.99 0.47 -17.95
CA VAL A 47 -11.74 1.52 -18.94
C VAL A 47 -11.10 0.93 -20.19
N ILE A 48 -10.17 -0.01 -20.02
CA ILE A 48 -9.51 -0.72 -21.13
C ILE A 48 -10.52 -1.54 -21.93
N LEU A 49 -11.36 -2.34 -21.25
CA LEU A 49 -12.38 -3.18 -21.90
C LEU A 49 -13.42 -2.31 -22.62
N LEU A 50 -13.93 -1.26 -21.96
CA LEU A 50 -14.88 -0.33 -22.55
C LEU A 50 -14.30 0.32 -23.81
N SER A 51 -13.06 0.82 -23.72
CA SER A 51 -12.35 1.44 -24.84
C SER A 51 -12.13 0.43 -25.98
N ALA A 52 -11.71 -0.79 -25.67
CA ALA A 52 -11.46 -1.84 -26.64
C ALA A 52 -12.74 -2.28 -27.37
N VAL A 53 -13.86 -2.44 -26.64
CA VAL A 53 -15.17 -2.78 -27.21
C VAL A 53 -15.64 -1.68 -28.15
N VAL A 54 -15.58 -0.42 -27.72
CA VAL A 54 -16.02 0.72 -28.53
C VAL A 54 -15.13 0.90 -29.76
N LEU A 55 -13.80 0.75 -29.63
CA LEU A 55 -12.89 0.78 -30.78
C LEU A 55 -13.15 -0.37 -31.75
N PHE A 56 -13.35 -1.59 -31.25
CA PHE A 56 -13.59 -2.75 -32.09
C PHE A 56 -14.86 -2.57 -32.94
N PHE A 57 -15.99 -2.21 -32.31
CA PHE A 57 -17.23 -1.96 -33.04
C PHE A 57 -17.17 -0.70 -33.91
N GLY A 58 -16.53 0.36 -33.43
CA GLY A 58 -16.32 1.61 -34.14
C GLY A 58 -15.51 1.41 -35.43
N LEU A 59 -14.35 0.75 -35.34
CA LEU A 59 -13.49 0.45 -36.48
C LEU A 59 -14.13 -0.56 -37.43
N ARG A 60 -14.87 -1.56 -36.92
CA ARG A 60 -15.62 -2.50 -37.76
C ARG A 60 -16.67 -1.77 -38.60
N LYS A 61 -17.45 -0.87 -37.99
CA LYS A 61 -18.46 -0.07 -38.70
C LYS A 61 -17.84 0.95 -39.65
N PHE A 62 -16.70 1.55 -39.28
CA PHE A 62 -15.91 2.42 -40.14
C PHE A 62 -15.45 1.69 -41.42
N ARG A 63 -14.89 0.48 -41.28
CA ARG A 63 -14.43 -0.35 -42.42
C ARG A 63 -15.58 -0.78 -43.34
N ASN A 64 -16.75 -1.06 -42.78
CA ASN A 64 -17.92 -1.49 -43.54
C ASN A 64 -18.72 -0.34 -44.17
N SER A 65 -18.36 0.92 -43.86
CA SER A 65 -19.06 2.08 -44.42
C SER A 65 -18.61 2.35 -45.85
N VAL A 66 -19.59 2.41 -46.75
CA VAL A 66 -19.39 2.62 -48.19
C VAL A 66 -19.18 4.11 -48.53
N SER A 67 -19.77 5.02 -47.74
CA SER A 67 -19.71 6.46 -47.99
C SER A 67 -18.61 7.17 -47.19
N THR A 68 -17.94 8.14 -47.81
CA THR A 68 -16.92 8.99 -47.16
C THR A 68 -17.51 9.76 -45.97
N GLY A 69 -18.75 10.24 -46.09
CA GLY A 69 -19.46 10.92 -45.00
C GLY A 69 -19.76 10.01 -43.81
N GLY A 70 -20.15 8.75 -44.06
CA GLY A 70 -20.38 7.76 -42.99
C GLY A 70 -19.10 7.41 -42.23
N ARG A 71 -17.96 7.35 -42.94
CA ARG A 71 -16.63 7.18 -42.32
C ARG A 71 -16.23 8.37 -41.46
N LEU A 72 -16.40 9.60 -41.97
CA LEU A 72 -16.08 10.82 -41.23
C LEU A 72 -16.95 10.95 -39.97
N GLY A 73 -18.25 10.69 -40.08
CA GLY A 73 -19.17 10.73 -38.94
C GLY A 73 -18.80 9.73 -37.84
N MET A 74 -18.39 8.51 -38.21
CA MET A 74 -17.92 7.51 -37.24
C MET A 74 -16.65 7.95 -36.49
N LEU A 75 -15.71 8.61 -37.17
CA LEU A 75 -14.52 9.16 -36.51
C LEU A 75 -14.87 10.27 -35.52
N VAL A 76 -15.78 11.17 -35.91
CA VAL A 76 -16.27 12.24 -35.02
C VAL A 76 -16.92 11.65 -33.76
N VAL A 77 -17.78 10.63 -33.92
CA VAL A 77 -18.42 9.96 -32.76
C VAL A 77 -17.38 9.31 -31.85
N LEU A 78 -16.35 8.66 -32.40
CA LEU A 78 -15.28 8.07 -31.61
C LEU A 78 -14.50 9.14 -30.83
N ILE A 79 -14.15 10.26 -31.49
CA ILE A 79 -13.46 11.39 -30.84
C ILE A 79 -14.31 11.94 -29.69
N ILE A 80 -15.61 12.17 -29.91
CA ILE A 80 -16.52 12.66 -28.88
C ILE A 80 -16.60 11.67 -27.72
N PHE A 81 -16.74 10.36 -28.00
CA PHE A 81 -16.81 9.34 -26.96
C PHE A 81 -15.54 9.30 -26.09
N PHE A 82 -14.36 9.29 -26.70
CA PHE A 82 -13.09 9.31 -25.96
C PHE A 82 -12.85 10.63 -25.22
N GLY A 83 -13.30 11.75 -25.80
CA GLY A 83 -13.30 13.05 -25.12
C GLY A 83 -14.14 13.04 -23.85
N ILE A 84 -15.38 12.52 -23.94
CA ILE A 84 -16.27 12.38 -22.77
C ILE A 84 -15.65 11.43 -21.74
N LEU A 85 -15.13 10.28 -22.17
CA LEU A 85 -14.49 9.31 -21.27
C LEU A 85 -13.31 9.94 -20.51
N TYR A 86 -12.49 10.74 -21.20
CA TYR A 86 -11.37 11.46 -20.57
C TYR A 86 -11.85 12.50 -19.55
N VAL A 87 -12.84 13.33 -19.91
CA VAL A 87 -13.38 14.35 -19.01
C VAL A 87 -14.05 13.72 -17.79
N VAL A 88 -14.93 12.74 -17.99
CA VAL A 88 -15.66 12.08 -16.90
C VAL A 88 -14.73 11.23 -16.03
N GLY A 89 -13.88 10.42 -16.66
CA GLY A 89 -12.99 9.51 -15.95
C GLY A 89 -11.86 10.23 -15.20
N TRP A 90 -11.18 11.18 -15.86
CA TRP A 90 -9.97 11.82 -15.37
C TRP A 90 -10.23 13.17 -14.71
N GLN A 91 -10.90 14.11 -15.39
CA GLN A 91 -11.11 15.47 -14.86
C GLN A 91 -12.09 15.48 -13.68
N PHE A 92 -13.22 14.78 -13.80
CA PHE A 92 -14.17 14.62 -12.69
C PHE A 92 -13.80 13.49 -11.73
N LYS A 93 -12.70 12.78 -11.96
CA LYS A 93 -12.20 11.68 -11.11
C LYS A 93 -13.27 10.61 -10.83
N MET A 94 -14.24 10.39 -11.73
CA MET A 94 -15.33 9.44 -11.48
C MET A 94 -14.83 8.01 -11.32
N TYR A 95 -13.72 7.66 -11.95
CA TYR A 95 -13.10 6.36 -11.75
C TYR A 95 -12.64 6.18 -10.29
N GLU A 96 -11.99 7.20 -9.71
CA GLU A 96 -11.59 7.20 -8.30
C GLU A 96 -12.79 7.26 -7.35
N TYR A 97 -13.84 7.98 -7.73
CA TYR A 97 -15.11 8.01 -7.01
C TYR A 97 -15.70 6.59 -6.86
N MET A 98 -15.84 5.86 -7.97
CA MET A 98 -16.37 4.49 -7.98
C MET A 98 -15.48 3.52 -7.21
N LYS A 99 -14.15 3.64 -7.36
CA LYS A 99 -13.16 2.87 -6.58
C LYS A 99 -13.39 3.09 -5.07
N THR A 100 -13.51 4.35 -4.64
CA THR A 100 -13.68 4.72 -3.23
C THR A 100 -15.04 4.25 -2.68
N TYR A 101 -16.10 4.34 -3.49
CA TYR A 101 -17.42 3.82 -3.12
C TYR A 101 -17.42 2.30 -2.95
N ASN A 102 -16.69 1.57 -3.80
CA ASN A 102 -16.53 0.13 -3.63
C ASN A 102 -15.78 -0.23 -2.34
N VAL A 103 -14.79 0.58 -1.93
CA VAL A 103 -14.15 0.41 -0.63
C VAL A 103 -15.17 0.59 0.48
N TYR A 104 -15.96 1.66 0.44
CA TYR A 104 -17.01 1.92 1.43
C TYR A 104 -18.00 0.75 1.55
N ASN A 105 -18.49 0.21 0.43
CA ASN A 105 -19.48 -0.87 0.46
C ASN A 105 -18.94 -2.19 1.03
N ASN A 106 -17.63 -2.43 0.90
CA ASN A 106 -17.00 -3.67 1.37
C ASN A 106 -16.29 -3.51 2.73
N LEU A 107 -16.44 -2.35 3.36
CA LEU A 107 -15.83 -2.05 4.65
C LEU A 107 -16.64 -2.70 5.78
N ASN A 108 -15.97 -3.46 6.65
CA ASN A 108 -16.61 -3.94 7.88
C ASN A 108 -16.53 -2.84 8.95
N ARG A 109 -17.66 -2.17 9.21
CA ARG A 109 -17.76 -1.05 10.15
C ARG A 109 -18.39 -1.51 11.45
N ILE A 110 -17.78 -1.14 12.55
CA ILE A 110 -18.27 -1.32 13.91
C ILE A 110 -18.28 0.06 14.57
N GLU A 111 -19.43 0.44 15.10
CA GLU A 111 -19.56 1.69 15.86
C GLU A 111 -19.19 1.43 17.31
N ILE A 112 -18.34 2.29 17.88
CA ILE A 112 -17.99 2.24 19.31
C ILE A 112 -18.60 3.43 20.04
N ASN A 113 -19.13 3.13 21.22
CA ASN A 113 -19.72 4.14 22.10
C ASN A 113 -18.69 4.73 23.06
N GLU A 114 -17.61 4.01 23.33
CA GLU A 114 -16.54 4.39 24.26
C GLU A 114 -15.21 4.39 23.51
N LEU A 115 -14.41 5.45 23.71
CA LEU A 115 -13.11 5.57 23.08
C LEU A 115 -12.11 4.64 23.77
N PRO A 116 -11.32 3.86 23.01
CA PRO A 116 -10.24 3.06 23.59
C PRO A 116 -9.19 3.97 24.22
N LEU A 117 -8.55 3.47 25.28
CA LEU A 117 -7.49 4.20 25.97
C LEU A 117 -6.17 4.04 25.22
N THR A 118 -5.35 5.08 25.21
CA THR A 118 -3.98 4.98 24.65
C THR A 118 -3.05 4.40 25.70
N GLN A 119 -2.24 3.40 25.33
CA GLN A 119 -1.26 2.81 26.25
C GLN A 119 -0.03 3.71 26.48
N ASN A 120 0.17 4.70 25.61
CA ASN A 120 1.28 5.66 25.71
C ASN A 120 0.74 7.07 25.71
N GLU A 121 1.15 7.87 26.69
CA GLU A 121 0.74 9.28 26.82
C GLU A 121 1.32 10.16 25.71
N ARG A 122 2.53 9.85 25.23
CA ARG A 122 3.23 10.65 24.22
C ARG A 122 4.05 9.77 23.28
N ILE A 123 3.82 9.94 21.98
CA ILE A 123 4.61 9.31 20.91
C ILE A 123 5.32 10.42 20.15
N GLN A 124 6.63 10.28 19.97
CA GLN A 124 7.42 11.23 19.20
C GLN A 124 6.93 11.33 17.74
N PRO A 125 6.86 12.55 17.17
CA PRO A 125 6.49 12.72 15.77
C PRO A 125 7.45 11.98 14.83
N MET A 126 6.90 11.18 13.90
CA MET A 126 7.66 10.44 12.88
C MET A 126 8.70 11.30 12.14
N ARG A 127 8.33 12.51 11.69
CA ARG A 127 9.25 13.41 11.00
C ARG A 127 10.43 13.87 11.85
N ASN A 128 10.20 14.10 13.15
CA ASN A 128 11.26 14.47 14.08
C ASN A 128 12.26 13.31 14.19
N VAL A 129 11.75 12.09 14.40
CA VAL A 129 12.57 10.86 14.46
C VAL A 129 13.35 10.67 13.16
N TYR A 130 12.71 10.87 12.00
CA TYR A 130 13.36 10.75 10.69
C TYR A 130 14.50 11.76 10.48
N SER A 131 14.31 13.03 10.86
CA SER A 131 15.35 14.06 10.75
C SER A 131 16.56 13.73 11.63
N MET A 132 16.31 13.41 12.92
CA MET A 132 17.38 13.05 13.85
C MET A 132 18.14 11.79 13.41
N ALA A 133 17.45 10.80 12.86
CA ALA A 133 18.07 9.58 12.34
C ALA A 133 19.00 9.89 11.15
N ASN A 134 18.54 10.71 10.21
CA ASN A 134 19.34 11.14 9.06
C ASN A 134 20.57 11.95 9.46
N GLU A 135 20.44 12.84 10.45
CA GLU A 135 21.57 13.59 11.00
C GLU A 135 22.61 12.69 11.70
N SER A 136 22.21 11.49 12.12
CA SER A 136 23.07 10.54 12.83
C SER A 136 23.88 9.60 11.93
N VAL A 137 23.57 9.56 10.63
CA VAL A 137 24.23 8.69 9.65
C VAL A 137 25.16 9.50 8.75
N GLY A 138 26.19 8.85 8.19
CA GLY A 138 27.15 9.53 7.30
C GLY A 138 26.54 9.86 5.94
N GLU A 139 27.18 10.76 5.18
CA GLU A 139 26.67 11.27 3.89
C GLU A 139 26.43 10.20 2.80
N THR A 140 27.06 9.03 2.91
CA THR A 140 26.89 7.90 1.99
C THR A 140 25.76 6.95 2.40
N LYS A 141 25.16 7.18 3.56
CA LYS A 141 24.06 6.38 4.11
C LYS A 141 22.80 7.25 4.21
N ASP A 142 21.67 6.59 4.16
CA ASP A 142 20.34 7.18 4.33
C ASP A 142 19.53 6.26 5.24
N VAL A 143 18.47 6.77 5.85
CA VAL A 143 17.57 5.96 6.67
C VAL A 143 16.27 5.70 5.94
N SER A 144 15.73 4.49 6.11
CA SER A 144 14.39 4.18 5.60
C SER A 144 13.32 4.97 6.36
N LEU A 145 12.09 4.99 5.82
CA LEU A 145 10.97 5.61 6.52
C LEU A 145 10.75 4.91 7.87
N PRO A 146 10.61 5.66 8.97
CA PRO A 146 10.50 5.07 10.29
C PRO A 146 9.08 4.61 10.54
N HIS A 147 8.94 3.36 10.96
CA HIS A 147 7.65 2.76 11.30
C HIS A 147 7.59 2.42 12.79
N LEU A 148 6.42 2.62 13.39
CA LEU A 148 6.20 2.27 14.79
C LEU A 148 5.90 0.78 14.89
N VAL A 149 6.67 0.07 15.70
CA VAL A 149 6.58 -1.38 15.90
C VAL A 149 6.61 -1.68 17.38
N ARG A 150 5.80 -2.64 17.81
CA ARG A 150 5.84 -3.14 19.19
C ARG A 150 6.94 -4.18 19.32
N VAL A 151 7.89 -3.96 20.23
CA VAL A 151 8.99 -4.88 20.53
C VAL A 151 8.94 -5.22 22.03
N GLY A 152 8.41 -6.38 22.36
CA GLY A 152 8.11 -6.74 23.75
C GLY A 152 6.96 -5.88 24.29
N THR A 153 7.19 -5.17 25.38
CA THR A 153 6.21 -4.26 26.00
C THR A 153 6.39 -2.79 25.57
N GLU A 154 7.40 -2.50 24.75
CA GLU A 154 7.73 -1.13 24.35
C GLU A 154 7.42 -0.89 22.87
N ASN A 155 6.94 0.30 22.55
CA ASN A 155 6.80 0.75 21.18
C ASN A 155 8.07 1.47 20.72
N LYS A 156 8.63 1.01 19.61
CA LYS A 156 9.88 1.54 19.04
C LYS A 156 9.67 2.00 17.61
N TRP A 157 10.29 3.12 17.27
CA TRP A 157 10.49 3.51 15.90
C TRP A 157 11.62 2.68 15.31
N THR A 158 11.32 1.93 14.25
CA THR A 158 12.28 1.09 13.55
C THR A 158 12.50 1.58 12.13
N MET A 159 13.76 1.53 11.69
CA MET A 159 14.18 1.92 10.34
C MET A 159 15.52 1.27 10.02
N ALA A 160 15.77 1.03 8.74
CA ALA A 160 17.04 0.51 8.25
C ALA A 160 18.02 1.64 7.93
N ILE A 161 19.31 1.38 8.15
CA ILE A 161 20.41 2.20 7.63
C ILE A 161 20.86 1.58 6.31
N GLN A 162 20.65 2.30 5.22
CA GLN A 162 20.85 1.80 3.88
C GLN A 162 21.75 2.73 3.07
N PRO A 163 22.38 2.26 1.97
CA PRO A 163 23.12 3.13 1.08
C PRO A 163 22.23 4.23 0.52
N THR A 164 22.75 5.46 0.41
CA THR A 164 21.94 6.57 -0.11
C THR A 164 21.54 6.35 -1.57
N GLU A 165 20.32 6.76 -1.91
CA GLU A 165 19.82 6.68 -3.28
C GLU A 165 20.62 7.54 -4.28
N LYS A 166 21.30 8.58 -3.77
CA LYS A 166 22.12 9.49 -4.58
C LYS A 166 23.31 8.77 -5.23
N TYR A 167 23.91 7.81 -4.52
CA TYR A 167 25.06 7.05 -5.02
C TYR A 167 24.62 5.69 -5.56
N ARG A 168 24.14 5.68 -6.80
CA ARG A 168 23.58 4.49 -7.47
C ARG A 168 24.48 3.26 -7.45
N TRP A 169 25.81 3.45 -7.46
CA TRP A 169 26.77 2.33 -7.41
C TRP A 169 26.78 1.62 -6.05
N GLN A 170 26.66 2.34 -4.94
CA GLN A 170 26.63 1.76 -3.60
C GLN A 170 25.36 0.92 -3.39
N GLY A 171 24.21 1.37 -3.90
CA GLY A 171 22.98 0.57 -3.89
C GLY A 171 23.05 -0.72 -4.72
N MET A 172 24.09 -0.93 -5.54
CA MET A 172 24.33 -2.19 -6.26
C MET A 172 25.25 -3.14 -5.50
N THR A 173 26.20 -2.62 -4.71
CA THR A 173 27.25 -3.42 -4.05
C THR A 173 27.05 -3.59 -2.54
N ASP A 174 26.51 -2.59 -1.85
CA ASP A 174 26.55 -2.50 -0.38
C ASP A 174 25.26 -3.03 0.24
N ASN A 175 25.31 -3.50 1.49
CA ASN A 175 24.16 -4.08 2.20
C ASN A 175 23.46 -3.06 3.09
N THR A 176 22.28 -3.43 3.56
CA THR A 176 21.68 -2.82 4.74
C THR A 176 22.27 -3.54 5.95
N GLU A 177 23.16 -2.88 6.70
CA GLU A 177 23.98 -3.54 7.73
C GLU A 177 23.50 -3.28 9.16
N GLU A 178 22.54 -2.37 9.33
CA GLU A 178 22.09 -1.93 10.64
C GLU A 178 20.60 -1.54 10.61
N VAL A 179 19.91 -1.78 11.73
CA VAL A 179 18.57 -1.28 11.99
C VAL A 179 18.60 -0.39 13.24
N PHE A 180 18.04 0.80 13.14
CA PHE A 180 17.72 1.59 14.32
C PHE A 180 16.43 1.08 14.96
N ALA A 181 16.44 0.91 16.28
CA ALA A 181 15.22 0.66 17.05
C ALA A 181 15.20 1.55 18.29
N VAL A 182 14.53 2.70 18.19
CA VAL A 182 14.53 3.71 19.25
C VAL A 182 13.17 3.80 19.91
N SER A 183 13.15 3.97 21.24
CA SER A 183 11.89 4.13 21.98
C SER A 183 11.07 5.31 21.45
N SER A 184 9.76 5.09 21.31
CA SER A 184 8.81 6.09 20.83
C SER A 184 8.37 7.09 21.89
N THR A 185 8.55 6.78 23.17
CA THR A 185 8.11 7.59 24.31
C THR A 185 9.21 8.48 24.88
N THR A 186 10.47 8.23 24.53
CA THR A 186 11.60 9.00 25.05
C THR A 186 11.58 10.43 24.49
N PRO A 187 11.71 11.48 25.33
CA PRO A 187 11.76 12.88 24.87
C PRO A 187 12.92 13.17 23.91
N PHE A 188 14.05 12.50 24.12
CA PHE A 188 15.28 12.62 23.31
C PHE A 188 15.76 11.23 22.88
N PRO A 189 15.20 10.68 21.79
CA PRO A 189 15.66 9.40 21.24
C PRO A 189 17.14 9.51 20.83
N ARG A 190 17.99 8.61 21.34
CA ARG A 190 19.42 8.59 21.01
C ARG A 190 19.68 7.68 19.82
N PHE A 191 20.25 8.20 18.75
CA PHE A 191 20.67 7.42 17.56
C PHE A 191 22.14 6.99 17.64
N SER A 192 22.58 6.63 18.86
CA SER A 192 23.91 6.12 19.16
C SER A 192 23.98 4.59 18.97
N SER A 193 25.17 4.03 19.16
CA SER A 193 25.45 2.58 19.06
C SER A 193 24.52 1.71 19.90
N GLU A 194 23.98 2.21 21.01
CA GLU A 194 23.05 1.46 21.89
C GLU A 194 21.73 1.11 21.21
N ASN A 195 21.25 1.95 20.28
CA ASN A 195 20.01 1.73 19.55
C ASN A 195 20.25 1.30 18.08
N ARG A 196 21.51 1.03 17.73
CA ARG A 196 21.90 0.43 16.44
C ARG A 196 22.03 -1.06 16.62
N ILE A 197 21.17 -1.81 15.96
CA ILE A 197 21.23 -3.26 15.95
C ILE A 197 22.07 -3.68 14.75
N PRO A 198 23.20 -4.38 14.96
CA PRO A 198 24.00 -4.92 13.87
C PRO A 198 23.23 -6.11 13.28
N VAL A 199 22.54 -5.88 12.17
CA VAL A 199 21.79 -6.90 11.44
C VAL A 199 21.92 -6.64 9.95
N THR A 200 22.42 -7.65 9.24
CA THR A 200 22.60 -7.57 7.80
C THR A 200 21.36 -8.09 7.08
N PHE A 201 20.80 -7.26 6.20
CA PHE A 201 19.83 -7.65 5.20
C PHE A 201 20.46 -7.58 3.82
N SER A 202 20.30 -8.67 3.06
CA SER A 202 20.72 -8.78 1.66
C SER A 202 19.83 -7.96 0.70
N ILE A 203 18.73 -7.41 1.24
CA ILE A 203 17.68 -6.68 0.56
C ILE A 203 17.40 -5.37 1.33
N GLY A 204 16.97 -4.33 0.62
CA GLY A 204 16.60 -3.05 1.22
C GLY A 204 15.88 -2.14 0.24
N GLU A 205 15.24 -1.09 0.76
CA GLU A 205 14.36 -0.22 -0.02
C GLU A 205 15.13 0.68 -0.99
N SER A 206 16.33 1.16 -0.62
CA SER A 206 17.19 1.98 -1.50
C SER A 206 18.06 1.17 -2.46
N LEU A 207 18.25 -0.14 -2.18
CA LEU A 207 19.08 -1.04 -2.98
C LEU A 207 18.48 -1.24 -4.39
N LYS A 208 19.30 -1.70 -5.35
CA LYS A 208 18.92 -1.76 -6.77
C LYS A 208 18.76 -3.20 -7.29
N PHE A 209 18.02 -3.33 -8.39
CA PHE A 209 17.73 -4.59 -9.07
C PHE A 209 17.10 -5.63 -8.14
N SER A 210 17.55 -6.88 -8.20
CA SER A 210 17.04 -7.96 -7.36
C SER A 210 17.20 -7.71 -5.86
N ARG A 211 18.07 -6.77 -5.45
CA ARG A 211 18.32 -6.41 -4.05
C ARG A 211 17.32 -5.38 -3.51
N ASN A 212 16.54 -4.76 -4.38
CA ASN A 212 15.46 -3.89 -3.95
C ASN A 212 14.34 -4.71 -3.30
N THR A 213 13.83 -4.29 -2.14
CA THR A 213 12.73 -4.95 -1.43
C THR A 213 11.52 -5.21 -2.34
N TYR A 214 11.10 -4.21 -3.13
CA TYR A 214 9.98 -4.35 -4.06
C TYR A 214 10.23 -5.48 -5.07
N ASN A 215 11.39 -5.46 -5.74
CA ASN A 215 11.71 -6.41 -6.80
C ASN A 215 11.86 -7.83 -6.24
N ALA A 216 12.49 -7.98 -5.07
CA ALA A 216 12.67 -9.27 -4.41
C ALA A 216 11.34 -9.92 -4.01
N VAL A 217 10.38 -9.13 -3.51
CA VAL A 217 9.03 -9.57 -3.15
C VAL A 217 8.20 -9.88 -4.39
N VAL A 218 8.27 -9.05 -5.44
CA VAL A 218 7.57 -9.33 -6.71
C VAL A 218 8.11 -10.60 -7.37
N GLN A 219 9.42 -10.83 -7.27
CA GLN A 219 10.03 -12.10 -7.63
C GLN A 219 9.55 -13.25 -6.73
N ARG A 220 8.92 -13.07 -5.58
CA ARG A 220 8.33 -14.22 -4.85
C ARG A 220 6.94 -14.59 -5.33
N PHE A 221 6.25 -13.68 -6.02
CA PHE A 221 4.84 -13.85 -6.38
C PHE A 221 4.61 -14.99 -7.37
N ASN A 222 3.56 -15.75 -7.12
CA ASN A 222 2.97 -16.62 -8.13
C ASN A 222 2.23 -15.80 -9.21
N ILE A 223 1.79 -16.45 -10.29
CA ILE A 223 1.13 -15.78 -11.41
C ILE A 223 -0.08 -14.96 -10.95
N PHE A 224 -0.95 -15.49 -10.07
CA PHE A 224 -2.13 -14.75 -9.61
C PHE A 224 -1.78 -13.56 -8.72
N GLN A 225 -0.80 -13.74 -7.84
CA GLN A 225 -0.28 -12.67 -6.98
C GLN A 225 0.33 -11.55 -7.84
N LEU A 226 1.03 -11.88 -8.92
CA LEU A 226 1.61 -10.90 -9.85
C LEU A 226 0.56 -9.95 -10.45
N PHE A 227 -0.66 -10.44 -10.71
CA PHE A 227 -1.76 -9.63 -11.24
C PHE A 227 -2.59 -8.91 -10.18
N THR A 228 -2.49 -9.30 -8.91
CA THR A 228 -3.44 -8.87 -7.87
C THR A 228 -2.79 -8.26 -6.64
N MET A 229 -1.50 -8.44 -6.42
CA MET A 229 -0.78 -7.96 -5.24
C MET A 229 0.30 -6.95 -5.61
N GLU A 230 0.47 -5.94 -4.76
CA GLU A 230 1.57 -4.97 -4.82
C GLU A 230 2.24 -4.87 -3.44
N PRO A 231 3.58 -4.91 -3.33
CA PRO A 231 4.29 -4.53 -2.12
C PRO A 231 4.05 -3.04 -1.79
N SER A 232 4.02 -2.69 -0.51
CA SER A 232 3.90 -1.32 -0.01
C SER A 232 4.97 -1.06 1.06
N ASP A 233 4.57 -0.88 2.31
CA ASP A 233 5.43 -0.36 3.38
C ASP A 233 6.26 -1.48 4.02
N THR A 234 7.48 -1.16 4.44
CA THR A 234 8.46 -2.11 4.96
C THR A 234 8.70 -1.89 6.44
N TYR A 235 8.49 -2.91 7.26
CA TYR A 235 8.61 -2.85 8.71
C TYR A 235 9.76 -3.71 9.19
N TYR A 236 10.60 -3.17 10.07
CA TYR A 236 11.66 -3.95 10.73
C TYR A 236 11.20 -4.32 12.14
N MET A 237 11.08 -5.62 12.43
CA MET A 237 10.57 -6.11 13.71
C MET A 237 11.21 -7.42 14.14
N LYS A 238 10.97 -7.85 15.38
CA LYS A 238 11.43 -9.16 15.87
C LYS A 238 10.39 -10.23 15.62
N ASN A 239 10.81 -11.38 15.13
CA ASN A 239 9.98 -12.58 15.04
C ASN A 239 9.86 -13.30 16.41
N ASP A 240 9.11 -14.40 16.44
CA ASP A 240 8.90 -15.21 17.66
C ASP A 240 10.21 -15.80 18.23
N ALA A 241 11.25 -15.95 17.41
CA ALA A 241 12.58 -16.40 17.82
C ALA A 241 13.49 -15.24 18.30
N GLY A 242 12.97 -14.01 18.35
CA GLY A 242 13.72 -12.82 18.74
C GLY A 242 14.69 -12.28 17.69
N LYS A 243 14.68 -12.85 16.47
CA LYS A 243 15.51 -12.39 15.34
C LYS A 243 14.84 -11.22 14.63
N TRP A 244 15.64 -10.28 14.15
CA TRP A 244 15.14 -9.18 13.34
C TRP A 244 14.81 -9.65 11.93
N VAL A 245 13.62 -9.28 11.47
CA VAL A 245 13.08 -9.62 10.15
C VAL A 245 12.52 -8.37 9.49
N GLU A 246 12.54 -8.37 8.16
CA GLU A 246 11.91 -7.36 7.33
C GLU A 246 10.50 -7.88 6.97
N VAL A 247 9.47 -7.12 7.29
CA VAL A 247 8.06 -7.48 7.07
C VAL A 247 7.48 -6.46 6.11
N VAL A 248 7.22 -6.89 4.88
CA VAL A 248 6.70 -6.04 3.81
C VAL A 248 5.19 -6.19 3.74
N SER A 249 4.46 -5.09 3.92
CA SER A 249 3.01 -5.07 3.76
C SER A 249 2.61 -5.28 2.30
N LEU A 250 1.63 -6.15 2.07
CA LEU A 250 1.09 -6.42 0.74
C LEU A 250 -0.31 -5.82 0.58
N ILE A 251 -0.52 -5.14 -0.54
CA ILE A 251 -1.83 -4.63 -0.96
C ILE A 251 -2.42 -5.59 -1.98
N LYS A 252 -3.67 -6.02 -1.78
CA LYS A 252 -4.42 -6.90 -2.69
C LYS A 252 -5.55 -6.13 -3.39
N TRP A 253 -5.56 -6.17 -4.72
CA TRP A 253 -6.57 -5.55 -5.58
C TRP A 253 -7.78 -6.46 -5.81
N LYS A 254 -8.90 -6.15 -5.12
CA LYS A 254 -10.18 -6.86 -5.22
C LYS A 254 -11.15 -6.14 -6.17
N GLY A 255 -12.18 -6.85 -6.63
CA GLY A 255 -13.18 -6.34 -7.59
C GLY A 255 -12.80 -6.56 -9.06
N PHE A 256 -13.78 -6.47 -9.97
CA PHE A 256 -13.56 -6.62 -11.42
C PHE A 256 -13.59 -5.29 -12.16
N LEU A 257 -14.74 -4.59 -12.21
CA LEU A 257 -14.86 -3.36 -13.01
C LEU A 257 -14.11 -2.18 -12.40
N PHE A 258 -14.34 -1.89 -11.11
CA PHE A 258 -13.65 -0.84 -10.37
C PHE A 258 -12.88 -1.48 -9.22
N PRO A 259 -11.70 -2.06 -9.51
CA PRO A 259 -10.91 -2.72 -8.51
C PRO A 259 -10.40 -1.72 -7.48
N TYR A 260 -10.33 -2.17 -6.24
CA TYR A 260 -9.94 -1.37 -5.10
C TYR A 260 -8.88 -2.10 -4.27
N PRO A 261 -7.95 -1.36 -3.64
CA PRO A 261 -6.91 -1.95 -2.81
C PRO A 261 -7.48 -2.36 -1.46
N THR A 262 -7.02 -3.50 -0.97
CA THR A 262 -7.34 -4.06 0.35
C THR A 262 -6.08 -4.63 0.96
N TYR A 263 -6.10 -4.93 2.26
CA TYR A 263 -4.97 -5.58 2.88
C TYR A 263 -4.78 -7.02 2.37
N GLY A 264 -3.56 -7.36 1.99
CA GLY A 264 -3.19 -8.62 1.34
C GLY A 264 -2.42 -9.60 2.21
N GLY A 265 -2.03 -9.22 3.43
CA GLY A 265 -1.07 -9.96 4.26
C GLY A 265 0.31 -9.34 4.23
N VAL A 266 1.32 -10.11 4.59
CA VAL A 266 2.72 -9.66 4.63
C VAL A 266 3.65 -10.64 3.92
N MET A 267 4.78 -10.13 3.45
CA MET A 267 5.94 -10.94 3.06
C MET A 267 7.03 -10.75 4.11
N VAL A 268 7.48 -11.84 4.71
CA VAL A 268 8.51 -11.82 5.76
C VAL A 268 9.83 -12.27 5.17
N ILE A 269 10.87 -11.46 5.30
CA ILE A 269 12.21 -11.70 4.81
C ILE A 269 13.13 -11.82 6.03
N ASP A 270 13.80 -12.97 6.13
CA ASP A 270 14.76 -13.23 7.19
C ASP A 270 16.06 -12.45 6.97
N SER A 271 16.68 -12.00 8.07
CA SER A 271 18.03 -11.42 8.04
C SER A 271 19.06 -12.47 7.62
N GLY A 272 20.05 -12.07 6.83
CA GLY A 272 21.12 -12.95 6.37
C GLY A 272 22.11 -12.26 5.43
N GLU A 273 23.36 -12.70 5.48
CA GLU A 273 24.42 -12.21 4.60
C GLU A 273 24.31 -12.79 3.19
N HIS A 274 25.04 -12.16 2.26
CA HIS A 274 25.12 -12.60 0.88
C HIS A 274 25.99 -13.85 0.73
N ASP A 275 25.39 -14.93 0.25
CA ASP A 275 26.09 -16.05 -0.37
C ASP A 275 25.75 -16.12 -1.87
N PHE A 276 26.58 -16.77 -2.68
CA PHE A 276 26.29 -16.98 -4.11
C PHE A 276 24.94 -17.71 -4.31
N ASN A 277 24.59 -18.61 -3.39
CA ASN A 277 23.29 -19.27 -3.36
C ASN A 277 22.15 -18.29 -3.14
N ASP A 278 22.32 -17.30 -2.25
CA ASP A 278 21.34 -16.23 -1.98
C ASP A 278 21.08 -15.37 -3.22
N TYR A 279 22.13 -15.05 -3.98
CA TYR A 279 22.02 -14.30 -5.23
C TYR A 279 21.19 -15.06 -6.28
N ILE A 280 21.50 -16.35 -6.49
CA ILE A 280 20.78 -17.20 -7.46
C ILE A 280 19.33 -17.39 -7.05
N GLU A 281 19.07 -17.65 -5.76
CA GLU A 281 17.72 -17.77 -5.22
C GLU A 281 16.92 -16.49 -5.45
N ARG A 282 17.50 -15.31 -5.16
CA ARG A 282 16.80 -14.03 -5.29
C ARG A 282 16.41 -13.70 -6.72
N ILE A 283 17.26 -14.02 -7.71
CA ILE A 283 16.97 -13.74 -9.13
C ILE A 283 15.95 -14.72 -9.70
N LEU A 284 15.96 -15.98 -9.27
CA LEU A 284 15.09 -17.01 -9.83
C LEU A 284 13.77 -17.10 -9.07
N ILE A 285 13.80 -17.10 -7.74
CA ILE A 285 12.67 -17.44 -6.87
C ILE A 285 12.16 -16.22 -6.09
N GLY A 286 12.98 -15.17 -5.94
CA GLY A 286 12.71 -14.06 -5.03
C GLY A 286 13.03 -14.40 -3.58
N LYS A 287 12.65 -13.53 -2.65
CA LYS A 287 12.90 -13.73 -1.23
C LYS A 287 11.65 -13.50 -0.40
N GLY A 288 11.60 -14.22 0.72
CA GLY A 288 10.58 -14.08 1.74
C GLY A 288 9.51 -15.18 1.73
N THR A 289 8.80 -15.22 2.85
CA THR A 289 7.69 -16.13 3.12
C THR A 289 6.39 -15.33 3.16
N TYR A 290 5.43 -15.73 2.32
CA TYR A 290 4.13 -15.08 2.28
C TYR A 290 3.29 -15.57 3.46
N ILE A 291 2.76 -14.65 4.25
CA ILE A 291 1.78 -14.92 5.30
C ILE A 291 0.51 -14.17 4.92
N SER A 292 -0.57 -14.91 4.65
CA SER A 292 -1.84 -14.29 4.31
C SER A 292 -2.46 -13.60 5.53
N ALA A 293 -3.32 -12.62 5.29
CA ALA A 293 -4.05 -11.91 6.34
C ALA A 293 -4.84 -12.85 7.28
N GLU A 294 -5.22 -14.04 6.81
CA GLU A 294 -5.95 -15.04 7.60
C GLU A 294 -5.03 -15.88 8.49
N GLU A 295 -3.81 -16.12 8.04
CA GLU A 295 -2.80 -16.92 8.73
C GLU A 295 -2.00 -16.11 9.75
N MET A 296 -2.02 -14.77 9.68
CA MET A 296 -1.31 -13.89 10.62
C MET A 296 -1.64 -14.18 12.10
N LYS A 297 -2.86 -14.65 12.40
CA LYS A 297 -3.26 -15.06 13.75
C LYS A 297 -2.43 -16.20 14.34
N ASN A 298 -1.75 -16.98 13.48
CA ASN A 298 -0.89 -18.08 13.89
C ASN A 298 0.55 -17.62 14.18
N HIS A 299 0.85 -16.32 14.00
CA HIS A 299 2.17 -15.73 14.18
C HIS A 299 2.11 -14.64 15.26
N PRO A 300 2.39 -14.98 16.53
CA PRO A 300 2.23 -14.06 17.65
C PRO A 300 2.91 -12.70 17.49
N TYR A 301 4.13 -12.66 16.94
CA TYR A 301 4.83 -11.39 16.71
C TYR A 301 4.14 -10.40 15.75
N LEU A 302 3.23 -10.88 14.89
CA LEU A 302 2.44 -10.04 13.99
C LEU A 302 1.14 -9.53 14.63
N ILE A 303 0.73 -10.11 15.75
CA ILE A 303 -0.49 -9.72 16.46
C ILE A 303 -0.27 -8.38 17.16
N GLY A 304 -1.20 -7.44 16.98
CA GLY A 304 -1.11 -6.10 17.55
C GLY A 304 -0.10 -5.18 16.86
N GLN A 305 0.49 -5.60 15.74
CA GLN A 305 1.31 -4.74 14.88
C GLN A 305 0.44 -4.04 13.83
N ASN A 306 0.75 -2.78 13.54
CA ASN A 306 0.12 -2.05 12.44
C ASN A 306 0.92 -2.28 11.15
N THR A 307 0.66 -3.40 10.48
CA THR A 307 1.25 -3.70 9.16
C THR A 307 0.37 -3.24 8.01
N LEU A 308 -0.76 -2.56 8.28
CA LEU A 308 -1.67 -2.10 7.24
C LEU A 308 -1.02 -0.97 6.44
N ALA A 309 -0.92 -1.13 5.12
CA ALA A 309 -0.37 -0.07 4.27
C ALA A 309 -1.11 1.28 4.44
N GLU A 310 -0.34 2.37 4.57
CA GLU A 310 -0.86 3.73 4.75
C GLU A 310 -1.88 4.08 3.66
N LYS A 311 -1.52 3.78 2.40
CA LYS A 311 -2.35 4.00 1.21
C LYS A 311 -3.73 3.32 1.29
N VAL A 312 -3.78 2.12 1.86
CA VAL A 312 -5.03 1.36 2.02
C VAL A 312 -5.88 2.01 3.11
N SER A 313 -5.28 2.28 4.26
CA SER A 313 -5.98 2.89 5.39
C SER A 313 -6.54 4.28 5.04
N ARG A 314 -5.76 5.11 4.35
CA ARG A 314 -6.18 6.45 3.91
C ARG A 314 -7.37 6.37 2.97
N LEU A 315 -7.33 5.51 1.95
CA LEU A 315 -8.44 5.34 1.01
C LEU A 315 -9.72 4.88 1.74
N GLN A 316 -9.58 4.05 2.77
CA GLN A 316 -10.72 3.58 3.54
C GLN A 316 -11.28 4.67 4.45
N ALA A 317 -10.43 5.48 5.09
CA ALA A 317 -10.87 6.66 5.82
C ALA A 317 -11.59 7.66 4.90
N GLU A 318 -11.04 7.94 3.71
CA GLU A 318 -11.68 8.76 2.68
C GLU A 318 -13.03 8.20 2.20
N SER A 319 -13.20 6.87 2.24
CA SER A 319 -14.44 6.22 1.84
C SER A 319 -15.61 6.52 2.76
N LEU A 320 -15.35 6.98 3.99
CA LEU A 320 -16.42 7.39 4.91
C LEU A 320 -17.14 8.66 4.50
N LYS A 321 -16.69 9.37 3.45
CA LYS A 321 -17.48 10.43 2.82
C LYS A 321 -18.83 9.97 2.23
N PHE A 322 -19.05 8.65 2.16
CA PHE A 322 -20.28 8.02 1.67
C PHE A 322 -21.22 7.56 2.80
N LEU A 323 -21.04 8.06 4.04
CA LEU A 323 -21.87 7.68 5.19
C LEU A 323 -23.37 7.90 4.91
N GLY A 324 -23.75 9.01 4.30
CA GLY A 324 -25.13 9.31 3.87
C GLY A 324 -25.55 8.67 2.55
N GLY A 325 -24.71 7.82 1.95
CA GLY A 325 -24.98 7.12 0.70
C GLY A 325 -24.16 7.62 -0.49
N PHE A 326 -24.47 7.09 -1.69
CA PHE A 326 -23.68 7.33 -2.90
C PHE A 326 -23.61 8.81 -3.31
N SER A 327 -24.64 9.62 -3.07
CA SER A 327 -24.70 11.02 -3.46
C SER A 327 -24.20 11.99 -2.38
N ASP A 328 -23.91 11.52 -1.17
CA ASP A 328 -23.51 12.36 -0.03
C ASP A 328 -22.26 13.25 -0.31
N PRO A 329 -21.19 12.77 -0.97
CA PRO A 329 -20.04 13.63 -1.24
C PRO A 329 -20.22 14.53 -2.48
N LEU A 330 -21.40 14.54 -3.13
CA LEU A 330 -21.64 15.40 -4.29
C LEU A 330 -21.93 16.84 -3.85
N PRO A 331 -21.49 17.88 -4.61
CA PRO A 331 -21.56 19.28 -4.19
C PRO A 331 -22.93 19.79 -3.72
N TRP A 332 -24.01 19.14 -4.14
CA TRP A 332 -25.38 19.51 -3.82
C TRP A 332 -25.99 18.73 -2.63
N ASN A 333 -25.27 17.79 -2.00
CA ASN A 333 -25.83 16.87 -1.01
C ASN A 333 -24.83 16.47 0.10
N MET A 334 -23.99 17.41 0.56
CA MET A 334 -22.91 17.19 1.55
C MET A 334 -23.37 17.32 3.01
N GLU A 335 -24.46 16.64 3.38
CA GLU A 335 -25.02 16.74 4.74
C GLU A 335 -24.16 15.98 5.75
N THR A 336 -23.75 14.75 5.41
CA THR A 336 -22.96 13.90 6.32
C THR A 336 -21.56 13.59 5.81
N ALA A 337 -21.19 14.18 4.67
CA ALA A 337 -19.90 13.99 4.05
C ALA A 337 -18.76 14.47 4.96
N VAL A 338 -17.76 13.60 5.11
CA VAL A 338 -16.53 13.87 5.86
C VAL A 338 -15.31 13.81 4.95
N LYS A 339 -14.22 14.46 5.33
CA LYS A 339 -12.92 14.38 4.67
C LYS A 339 -11.79 14.31 5.67
N ILE A 340 -10.64 13.84 5.21
CA ILE A 340 -9.38 13.95 5.95
C ILE A 340 -8.90 15.41 5.82
N PRO A 341 -8.60 16.10 6.94
CA PRO A 341 -8.14 17.49 6.90
C PRO A 341 -6.74 17.57 6.29
N ASN A 342 -6.52 18.63 5.52
CA ASN A 342 -5.19 18.95 5.01
C ASN A 342 -4.41 19.66 6.11
N LEU A 343 -3.44 18.96 6.70
CA LEU A 343 -2.51 19.53 7.66
C LEU A 343 -1.41 20.32 6.95
N ALA A 344 -0.82 21.29 7.65
CA ALA A 344 0.31 22.07 7.14
C ALA A 344 1.50 21.16 6.82
N ASP A 345 2.33 21.56 5.85
CA ASP A 345 3.38 20.69 5.32
C ASP A 345 4.50 20.39 6.33
N ASP A 346 4.64 21.15 7.40
CA ASP A 346 5.58 20.94 8.51
C ASP A 346 5.06 19.94 9.57
N GLN A 347 3.76 19.65 9.58
CA GLN A 347 3.15 18.68 10.50
C GLN A 347 3.22 17.24 9.96
N ASN A 348 3.11 16.27 10.87
CA ASN A 348 2.90 14.88 10.50
C ASN A 348 1.56 14.72 9.77
N LYS A 349 1.58 14.13 8.57
CA LYS A 349 0.38 13.86 7.79
C LYS A 349 -0.34 12.63 8.38
N GLN A 350 -1.68 12.64 8.38
CA GLN A 350 -2.47 11.49 8.82
C GLN A 350 -2.34 10.32 7.83
N PRO A 351 -2.32 9.05 8.26
CA PRO A 351 -2.68 8.57 9.60
C PRO A 351 -1.64 8.86 10.68
N PHE A 352 -2.13 9.04 11.91
CA PHE A 352 -1.28 8.85 13.07
C PHE A 352 -1.26 7.36 13.44
N VAL A 353 -0.13 6.89 13.96
CA VAL A 353 -0.02 5.53 14.51
C VAL A 353 0.00 5.64 16.02
N THR A 354 -0.87 4.92 16.70
CA THR A 354 -0.95 4.94 18.17
C THR A 354 -1.30 3.56 18.69
N ASP A 355 -0.88 3.31 19.93
CA ASP A 355 -1.16 2.09 20.66
C ASP A 355 -2.43 2.24 21.49
N PHE A 356 -3.45 1.47 21.14
CA PHE A 356 -4.75 1.49 21.79
C PHE A 356 -5.00 0.21 22.57
N ASP A 357 -5.57 0.39 23.77
CA ASP A 357 -6.15 -0.66 24.57
C ASP A 357 -7.67 -0.72 24.38
N PHE A 358 -8.15 -1.86 23.89
CA PHE A 358 -9.57 -2.14 23.68
C PHE A 358 -10.17 -3.03 24.78
N SER A 359 -9.40 -3.37 25.81
CA SER A 359 -9.82 -4.27 26.91
C SER A 359 -11.12 -3.83 27.60
N ASP A 360 -11.30 -2.53 27.81
CA ASP A 360 -12.47 -1.94 28.45
C ASP A 360 -13.62 -1.65 27.47
N THR A 361 -13.43 -1.91 26.16
CA THR A 361 -14.46 -1.65 25.15
C THR A 361 -15.32 -2.88 24.91
N ASN A 362 -16.58 -2.67 24.53
CA ASN A 362 -17.49 -3.76 24.12
C ASN A 362 -17.16 -4.37 22.74
N THR A 363 -15.90 -4.31 22.30
CA THR A 363 -15.47 -4.81 20.99
C THR A 363 -14.51 -5.99 21.14
N ASN A 364 -14.57 -6.95 20.20
CA ASN A 364 -13.61 -8.06 20.14
C ASN A 364 -12.26 -7.63 19.51
N ALA A 365 -11.87 -6.37 19.62
CA ALA A 365 -10.65 -5.81 19.04
C ALA A 365 -9.40 -6.10 19.88
N TYR A 366 -8.26 -6.28 19.21
CA TYR A 366 -6.98 -6.58 19.88
C TYR A 366 -6.29 -5.30 20.34
N SER A 367 -5.81 -5.24 21.58
CA SER A 367 -4.97 -4.10 22.00
C SER A 367 -3.62 -4.09 21.26
N GLY A 368 -3.25 -2.97 20.65
CA GLY A 368 -2.26 -2.96 19.57
C GLY A 368 -1.99 -1.60 18.97
N LEU A 369 -1.13 -1.58 17.94
CA LEU A 369 -0.89 -0.43 17.09
C LEU A 369 -1.97 -0.32 16.01
N TYR A 370 -2.49 0.90 15.82
CA TYR A 370 -3.54 1.20 14.83
C TYR A 370 -3.21 2.46 14.06
N HIS A 371 -3.74 2.53 12.83
CA HIS A 371 -3.92 3.80 12.15
C HIS A 371 -5.14 4.53 12.72
N TRP A 372 -4.97 5.82 12.95
CA TRP A 372 -6.04 6.70 13.38
C TRP A 372 -6.16 7.89 12.43
N PHE A 373 -7.39 8.30 12.17
CA PHE A 373 -7.73 9.48 11.39
C PHE A 373 -8.73 10.37 12.15
N GLY A 374 -8.42 11.66 12.22
CA GLY A 374 -9.40 12.69 12.57
C GLY A 374 -10.07 13.17 11.29
N LEU A 375 -11.39 13.01 11.20
CA LEU A 375 -12.17 13.43 10.04
C LEU A 375 -12.98 14.70 10.34
N GLU A 376 -13.04 15.60 9.36
CA GLU A 376 -13.80 16.84 9.44
C GLU A 376 -15.02 16.82 8.49
N PRO A 377 -16.16 17.42 8.89
CA PRO A 377 -17.32 17.57 8.01
C PRO A 377 -17.01 18.54 6.86
N VAL A 378 -17.58 18.28 5.68
CA VAL A 378 -17.39 19.11 4.47
C VAL A 378 -18.48 20.17 4.30
N GLY A 379 -19.69 19.91 4.81
CA GLY A 379 -20.84 20.80 4.69
C GLY A 379 -20.77 22.06 5.54
N ASN A 380 -21.51 23.11 5.12
CA ASN A 380 -21.69 24.33 5.90
C ASN A 380 -22.40 24.07 7.23
N GLU A 381 -23.26 23.05 7.26
CA GLU A 381 -23.88 22.51 8.47
C GLU A 381 -22.86 21.57 9.14
N ARG A 382 -22.05 22.11 10.05
CA ARG A 382 -21.02 21.35 10.77
C ARG A 382 -21.65 20.36 11.74
N THR A 383 -22.18 19.25 11.26
CA THR A 383 -22.70 18.18 12.09
C THR A 383 -21.56 17.27 12.56
N SER A 384 -20.89 17.67 13.65
CA SER A 384 -19.91 16.90 14.43
C SER A 384 -18.58 16.50 13.76
N TYR A 385 -17.50 16.50 14.56
CA TYR A 385 -16.23 15.85 14.21
C TYR A 385 -16.36 14.33 14.34
N ARG A 386 -15.71 13.58 13.45
CA ARG A 386 -15.69 12.12 13.50
C ARG A 386 -14.29 11.60 13.64
N ILE A 387 -14.19 10.53 14.41
CA ILE A 387 -12.95 9.88 14.76
C ILE A 387 -13.01 8.46 14.20
N VAL A 388 -11.94 8.05 13.53
CA VAL A 388 -11.88 6.76 12.83
C VAL A 388 -10.62 6.03 13.21
N PHE A 389 -10.80 4.82 13.74
CA PHE A 389 -9.75 3.88 14.00
C PHE A 389 -9.77 2.79 12.92
N LEU A 390 -8.58 2.52 12.40
CA LEU A 390 -8.34 1.66 11.26
C LEU A 390 -7.43 0.53 11.70
N CYS A 391 -8.01 -0.66 11.80
CA CYS A 391 -7.31 -1.86 12.22
C CYS A 391 -7.38 -2.97 11.19
N LEU A 392 -6.34 -3.79 11.18
CA LEU A 392 -6.45 -5.15 10.70
C LEU A 392 -6.86 -6.09 11.84
N GLN A 393 -8.09 -6.62 11.82
CA GLN A 393 -8.45 -7.80 12.61
C GLN A 393 -8.48 -9.05 11.74
N MET A 394 -8.19 -10.18 12.37
CA MET A 394 -8.24 -11.55 11.85
C MET A 394 -9.24 -11.71 10.70
N VAL A 395 -8.78 -11.94 9.47
CA VAL A 395 -9.61 -12.25 8.28
C VAL A 395 -10.56 -11.11 7.83
N VAL A 396 -10.87 -10.16 8.70
CA VAL A 396 -11.82 -9.07 8.53
C VAL A 396 -11.22 -7.80 9.10
N MET A 397 -10.75 -6.95 8.20
CA MET A 397 -10.27 -5.62 8.54
C MET A 397 -11.38 -4.85 9.29
N LEU A 398 -11.16 -4.54 10.57
CA LEU A 398 -12.15 -3.86 11.41
C LEU A 398 -11.99 -2.36 11.26
N PHE A 399 -13.06 -1.70 10.85
CA PHE A 399 -13.21 -0.28 11.04
C PHE A 399 -13.96 -0.02 12.33
N ILE A 400 -13.37 0.79 13.19
CA ILE A 400 -14.03 1.25 14.40
C ILE A 400 -14.31 2.74 14.23
N ILE A 401 -15.58 3.11 14.19
CA ILE A 401 -16.04 4.50 14.00
C ILE A 401 -16.62 4.99 15.33
N THR A 402 -16.17 6.15 15.80
CA THR A 402 -16.81 6.86 16.93
C THR A 402 -17.51 8.11 16.41
N ILE A 403 -18.78 8.29 16.80
CA ILE A 403 -19.54 9.50 16.53
C ILE A 403 -19.57 10.35 17.81
N MET A 404 -18.80 11.45 17.84
CA MET A 404 -18.91 12.43 18.93
C MET A 404 -19.95 13.50 18.61
N HIS A 405 -21.13 13.43 19.22
CA HIS A 405 -22.15 14.47 19.10
C HIS A 405 -21.84 15.66 20.03
N LEU A 406 -21.04 16.62 19.57
CA LEU A 406 -20.80 17.88 20.27
C LEU A 406 -22.00 18.83 20.08
N LYS A 407 -22.99 18.72 20.96
CA LYS A 407 -24.10 19.69 21.05
C LYS A 407 -23.63 20.95 21.79
N ASN A 408 -23.39 22.05 21.07
CA ASN A 408 -23.34 23.44 21.55
C ASN A 408 -22.81 23.67 22.98
N LYS A 409 -21.58 23.23 23.28
CA LYS A 409 -20.77 23.83 24.35
C LYS A 409 -19.35 23.99 23.85
N VAL A 410 -18.90 25.24 23.88
CA VAL A 410 -17.53 25.72 23.75
C VAL A 410 -16.55 24.66 24.30
N MET A 411 -15.66 24.13 23.47
CA MET A 411 -14.45 23.51 24.00
C MET A 411 -13.57 24.63 24.55
N PRO A 412 -13.21 24.61 25.85
CA PRO A 412 -12.01 25.30 26.28
C PRO A 412 -10.81 24.55 25.68
N GLU A 413 -9.93 25.30 25.04
CA GLU A 413 -8.48 25.05 24.99
C GLU A 413 -8.00 23.60 25.16
N PHE A 414 -8.04 22.81 24.09
CA PHE A 414 -7.09 21.70 23.90
C PHE A 414 -6.69 21.66 22.42
N LEU A 415 -6.15 22.79 21.96
CA LEU A 415 -5.50 22.92 20.66
C LEU A 415 -4.28 23.83 20.80
N LEU A 416 -3.38 23.48 21.71
CA LEU A 416 -2.01 23.99 21.77
C LEU A 416 -1.22 23.16 22.80
N CYS A 417 -0.42 22.21 22.32
CA CYS A 417 0.79 21.77 23.01
C CYS A 417 1.68 20.96 22.05
N LEU A 418 2.68 21.69 21.52
CA LEU A 418 3.97 21.26 20.94
C LEU A 418 3.98 20.29 19.76
#